data_AF-A0A955UQV4-F1
#
_entry.id   AF-A0A955UQV4-F1
#
_cell.length_a   1.000
_cell.length_b   1.000
_cell.length_c   1.000
_cell.angle_alpha   90.00
_cell.angle_beta   90.00
_cell.angle_gamma   90.00
#
_symmetry.space_group_name_H-M   'P 1'
#
loop_
_entity.id
_entity.type
_entity.pdbx_description
1 polymer ?
#
loop_
_entity_poly.entity_id
_entity_poly.type
_entity_poly.pdbx_seq_one_letter_code
_entity_poly.pdbx_strand_id
1 'polypeptide(L)'
;GVIVSAALILYALVFGLSAAERIIPKRILLFMTALGVLIYAGVGVATLIMGGNYLDYSVLAETQIEGQHLGILLVELGVGITVFSVMLTIFFAFAGRDRT
;
A
#
# COMPACT_ATOMS: atom_id res chain seq x y z
N GLY A 1 -5.90 0.70 4.24
CA GLY A 1 -5.08 1.87 3.86
C GLY A 1 -5.46 3.12 4.64
N VAL A 2 -6.54 3.81 4.22
CA VAL A 2 -6.93 5.13 4.76
C VAL A 2 -7.10 5.15 6.28
N ILE A 3 -7.81 4.18 6.86
CA ILE A 3 -8.06 4.12 8.30
C ILE A 3 -6.74 4.09 9.10
N VAL A 4 -5.78 3.28 8.65
CA VAL A 4 -4.45 3.17 9.29
C VAL A 4 -3.67 4.48 9.14
N SER A 5 -3.73 5.13 7.97
CA SER A 5 -3.10 6.43 7.78
C SER A 5 -3.73 7.52 8.65
N ALA A 6 -5.06 7.52 8.79
CA ALA A 6 -5.77 8.48 9.63
C ALA A 6 -5.38 8.36 11.11
N ALA A 7 -5.18 7.13 11.60
CA ALA A 7 -4.67 6.92 12.96
C ALA A 7 -3.27 7.54 13.18
N LEU A 8 -2.36 7.39 12.20
CA LEU A 8 -1.03 8.01 12.29
C LEU A 8 -1.04 9.53 12.06
N ILE A 9 -1.95 10.04 11.23
CA ILE A 9 -2.17 11.49 11.08
C ILE A 9 -2.66 12.06 12.41
N LEU A 10 -3.64 11.43 13.06
CA LEU A 10 -4.10 11.83 14.38
C LEU A 10 -2.96 11.80 15.41
N TYR A 11 -2.15 10.74 15.41
CA TYR A 11 -0.96 10.67 16.24
C TYR A 11 -0.01 11.85 16.00
N ALA A 12 0.24 12.21 14.74
CA ALA A 12 1.10 13.35 14.38
C ALA A 12 0.49 14.70 14.83
N LEU A 13 -0.84 14.84 14.81
CA LEU A 13 -1.53 16.04 15.29
C LEU A 13 -1.44 16.18 16.81
N VAL A 14 -1.44 15.07 17.56
CA VAL A 14 -1.37 15.07 19.02
C VAL A 14 0.07 15.21 19.54
N PHE A 15 1.02 14.48 18.96
CA PHE A 15 2.40 14.38 19.44
C PHE A 15 3.42 15.15 18.58
N GLY A 16 2.95 15.80 17.51
CA GLY A 16 3.77 16.58 16.59
C GLY A 16 4.39 15.76 15.45
N LEU A 17 4.73 16.46 14.37
CA LEU A 17 5.26 15.86 13.13
C LEU A 17 6.58 15.09 13.34
N SER A 18 7.48 15.64 14.16
CA SER A 18 8.79 15.00 14.44
C SER A 18 8.65 13.63 15.12
N ALA A 19 7.62 13.43 15.95
CA ALA A 19 7.37 12.14 16.58
C ALA A 19 6.87 11.12 15.56
N ALA A 20 5.95 11.52 14.67
CA ALA A 20 5.43 10.66 13.61
C ALA A 20 6.52 10.26 12.59
N GLU A 21 7.40 11.18 12.19
CA GLU A 21 8.52 10.89 11.27
C GLU A 21 9.54 9.90 11.85
N ARG A 22 9.65 9.80 13.19
CA ARG A 22 10.49 8.79 13.85
C ARG A 22 9.88 7.39 13.78
N ILE A 23 8.55 7.29 13.77
CA ILE A 23 7.84 6.01 13.65
C ILE A 23 7.94 5.51 12.21
N ILE A 24 7.62 6.36 11.24
CA ILE A 24 7.72 6.04 9.81
C ILE A 24 8.44 7.18 9.08
N PRO A 25 9.73 7.00 8.74
CA PRO A 25 10.49 7.94 7.93
C PRO A 25 9.97 8.05 6.49
N LYS A 26 10.11 9.24 5.89
CA LYS A 26 9.69 9.53 4.50
C LYS A 26 10.25 8.55 3.45
N ARG A 27 11.49 8.09 3.64
CA ARG A 27 12.13 7.10 2.75
C ARG A 27 11.38 5.77 2.73
N ILE A 28 10.87 5.33 3.88
CA ILE A 28 10.09 4.10 3.98
C ILE A 28 8.75 4.28 3.28
N LEU A 29 8.08 5.43 3.47
CA LEU A 29 6.82 5.72 2.77
C LEU A 29 6.97 5.65 1.26
N LEU A 30 8.01 6.28 0.70
CA LEU A 30 8.29 6.24 -0.74
C LEU A 30 8.50 4.81 -1.24
N PHE A 31 9.29 4.01 -0.51
CA PHE A 31 9.48 2.59 -0.84
C PHE A 31 8.17 1.81 -0.78
N MET A 32 7.37 2.00 0.27
CA MET A 32 6.06 1.35 0.43
C MET A 32 5.09 1.71 -0.70
N THR A 33 5.10 2.96 -1.17
CA THR A 33 4.27 3.39 -2.31
C THR A 33 4.62 2.58 -3.57
N ALA A 34 5.91 2.45 -3.89
CA ALA A 34 6.33 1.65 -5.02
C ALA A 34 6.04 0.16 -4.81
N LEU A 35 6.29 -0.37 -3.62
CA LEU A 35 6.06 -1.77 -3.27
C LEU A 35 4.59 -2.17 -3.45
N GLY A 36 3.65 -1.35 -2.98
CA GLY A 36 2.22 -1.66 -3.11
C GLY A 36 1.75 -1.73 -4.57
N VAL A 37 2.24 -0.83 -5.42
CA VAL A 37 1.98 -0.85 -6.87
C VAL A 37 2.63 -2.07 -7.53
N LEU A 38 3.86 -2.42 -7.12
CA LEU A 38 4.55 -3.62 -7.63
C LEU A 38 3.83 -4.92 -7.24
N ILE A 39 3.23 -4.99 -6.05
CA ILE A 39 2.40 -6.14 -5.67
C ILE A 39 1.18 -6.24 -6.59
N TYR A 40 0.44 -5.14 -6.78
CA TYR A 40 -0.72 -5.11 -7.68
C TYR A 40 -0.35 -5.55 -9.11
N ALA A 41 0.68 -4.93 -9.67
CA ALA A 41 1.15 -5.24 -11.03
C ALA A 41 1.72 -6.66 -11.12
N GLY A 42 2.46 -7.09 -10.10
CA GLY A 42 3.07 -8.41 -10.03
C GLY A 42 2.04 -9.53 -10.01
N VAL A 43 0.93 -9.37 -9.27
CA VAL A 43 -0.18 -10.34 -9.30
C VAL A 43 -0.77 -10.44 -10.70
N GLY A 44 -1.02 -9.32 -11.38
CA GLY A 44 -1.56 -9.35 -12.74
C GLY A 44 -0.58 -9.92 -13.78
N VAL A 45 0.72 -9.69 -13.62
CA VAL A 45 1.74 -10.34 -14.46
C VAL A 45 1.82 -11.83 -14.18
N ALA A 46 1.70 -12.26 -12.92
CA ALA A 46 1.69 -13.67 -12.56
C ALA A 46 0.50 -14.41 -13.21
N THR A 47 -0.71 -13.82 -13.21
CA THR A 47 -1.87 -14.45 -13.86
C THR A 47 -1.69 -14.59 -15.37
N LEU A 48 -1.05 -13.62 -16.03
CA LEU A 48 -0.69 -13.70 -17.45
C LEU A 48 0.31 -14.84 -17.74
N ILE A 49 1.35 -14.98 -16.91
CA ILE A 49 2.35 -16.05 -17.05
C ILE A 49 1.70 -17.43 -16.90
N MET A 50 0.68 -17.54 -16.05
CA MET A 50 -0.08 -18.77 -15.81
C MET A 50 -1.17 -19.04 -16.86
N GLY A 51 -1.26 -18.21 -17.92
CA GLY A 51 -2.17 -18.40 -19.05
C GLY A 51 -3.58 -17.83 -18.84
N GLY A 52 -3.82 -17.12 -17.73
CA GLY A 52 -5.04 -16.36 -17.49
C GLY A 52 -4.99 -14.95 -18.10
N ASN A 53 -6.10 -14.21 -17.98
CA ASN A 53 -6.10 -12.78 -18.28
C ASN A 53 -5.42 -11.98 -17.15
N TYR A 54 -5.09 -10.71 -17.40
CA TYR A 54 -4.54 -9.84 -16.36
C TYR A 54 -5.52 -9.71 -15.18
N LEU A 55 -5.04 -10.05 -13.97
CA LEU A 55 -5.83 -10.15 -12.73
C LEU A 55 -6.95 -11.20 -12.76
N ASP A 56 -6.85 -12.19 -13.64
CA ASP A 56 -7.67 -13.39 -13.55
C ASP A 56 -7.13 -14.29 -12.43
N TYR A 57 -7.69 -14.15 -11.24
CA TYR A 57 -7.20 -14.87 -10.07
C TYR A 57 -7.52 -16.36 -10.07
N SER A 58 -8.35 -16.85 -11.00
CA SER A 58 -8.74 -18.27 -11.06
C SER A 58 -7.55 -19.20 -11.29
N VAL A 59 -6.47 -18.70 -11.92
CA VAL A 59 -5.27 -19.47 -12.25
C VAL A 59 -4.21 -19.47 -11.14
N LEU A 60 -4.40 -18.73 -10.04
CA LEU A 60 -3.39 -18.58 -8.97
C LEU A 60 -3.28 -19.80 -8.04
N ALA A 61 -4.23 -20.72 -8.06
CA ALA A 61 -4.24 -21.92 -7.24
C ALA A 61 -4.86 -23.10 -8.01
N GLU A 62 -4.82 -24.29 -7.41
CA GLU A 62 -5.40 -25.51 -8.00
C GLU A 62 -6.92 -25.40 -8.13
N THR A 63 -7.59 -24.77 -7.16
CA THR A 63 -9.03 -24.51 -7.22
C THR A 63 -9.31 -23.03 -7.50
N GLN A 64 -10.33 -22.77 -8.31
CA GLN A 64 -10.75 -21.41 -8.63
C GLN A 64 -11.08 -20.58 -7.39
N ILE A 65 -11.70 -21.18 -6.37
CA ILE A 65 -12.10 -20.49 -5.14
C ILE A 65 -10.87 -20.01 -4.35
N GLU A 66 -9.88 -20.88 -4.17
CA GLU A 66 -8.65 -20.52 -3.47
C GLU A 66 -7.85 -19.47 -4.23
N GLY A 67 -7.77 -19.59 -5.56
CA GLY A 67 -7.09 -18.63 -6.41
C GLY A 67 -7.70 -17.23 -6.28
N GLN A 68 -9.03 -17.14 -6.30
CA GLN A 68 -9.77 -15.89 -6.11
C GLN A 68 -9.51 -15.26 -4.74
N HIS A 69 -9.54 -16.06 -3.67
CA HIS A 69 -9.26 -15.57 -2.32
C HIS A 69 -7.83 -15.02 -2.21
N LEU A 70 -6.86 -15.75 -2.74
CA LEU A 70 -5.45 -15.34 -2.73
C LEU A 70 -5.22 -14.07 -3.55
N GLY A 71 -5.76 -14.01 -4.77
CA GLY A 71 -5.61 -12.86 -5.66
C GLY A 71 -6.22 -11.60 -5.08
N ILE A 72 -7.45 -11.67 -4.55
CA ILE A 72 -8.11 -10.54 -3.89
C ILE A 72 -7.30 -10.07 -2.69
N LEU A 73 -6.83 -10.99 -1.83
CA LEU A 73 -6.05 -10.63 -0.65
C LEU A 73 -4.74 -9.92 -1.03
N LEU A 74 -4.01 -10.42 -2.02
CA LEU A 74 -2.74 -9.82 -2.46
C LEU A 74 -2.95 -8.42 -3.05
N VAL A 75 -4.00 -8.26 -3.87
CA VAL A 75 -4.34 -6.98 -4.49
C VAL A 75 -4.84 -5.99 -3.45
N GLU A 76 -5.69 -6.40 -2.52
CA GLU A 76 -6.16 -5.57 -1.41
C GLU A 76 -4.99 -5.13 -0.52
N LEU A 77 -4.04 -6.02 -0.25
CA LEU A 77 -2.81 -5.69 0.48
C LEU A 77 -1.97 -4.65 -0.28
N GLY A 78 -1.72 -4.86 -1.57
CA GLY A 78 -0.94 -3.93 -2.40
C GLY A 78 -1.57 -2.54 -2.50
N VAL A 79 -2.87 -2.48 -2.76
CA VAL A 79 -3.64 -1.22 -2.78
C VAL A 79 -3.65 -0.59 -1.37
N GLY A 80 -3.82 -1.39 -0.33
CA GLY A 80 -3.82 -0.95 1.07
C GLY A 80 -2.51 -0.28 1.49
N ILE A 81 -1.37 -0.86 1.11
CA ILE A 81 -0.02 -0.33 1.36
C ILE A 81 0.21 0.98 0.58
N THR A 82 -0.18 1.01 -0.70
CA THR A 82 -0.04 2.20 -1.55
C THR A 82 -0.85 3.36 -0.97
N VAL A 83 -2.14 3.14 -0.69
CA VAL A 83 -3.01 4.19 -0.15
C VAL A 83 -2.52 4.67 1.22
N PHE A 84 -2.10 3.75 2.10
CA PHE A 84 -1.53 4.11 3.41
C PHE A 84 -0.31 5.04 3.27
N SER A 85 0.64 4.66 2.43
CA SER A 85 1.90 5.39 2.26
C SER A 85 1.72 6.74 1.57
N VAL A 86 0.87 6.81 0.55
CA VAL A 86 0.56 8.05 -0.18
C VAL A 86 -0.13 9.06 0.73
N MET A 87 -1.13 8.64 1.50
CA MET A 87 -1.85 9.53 2.43
C MET A 87 -0.90 10.17 3.45
N LEU A 88 0.02 9.40 4.03
CA LEU A 88 1.02 9.92 4.96
C LEU A 88 2.06 10.81 4.27
N THR A 89 2.49 10.46 3.06
CA THR A 89 3.44 11.27 2.29
C THR A 89 2.86 12.64 1.97
N ILE A 90 1.60 12.69 1.53
CA ILE A 90 0.86 13.93 1.29
C ILE A 90 0.76 14.75 2.58
N PHE A 91 0.32 14.13 3.67
CA PHE A 91 0.20 14.80 4.96
C PHE A 91 1.54 15.39 5.44
N PHE A 92 2.63 14.62 5.41
CA PHE A 92 3.95 15.11 5.81
C PHE A 92 4.50 16.19 4.89
N ALA A 93 4.19 16.15 3.59
CA ALA A 93 4.58 17.19 2.65
C ALA A 93 3.90 18.53 2.96
N PHE A 94 2.61 18.51 3.32
CA PHE A 94 1.88 19.71 3.72
C PHE A 94 2.25 20.20 5.12
N ALA A 95 2.23 19.30 6.11
CA ALA A 95 2.50 19.66 7.51
C ALA A 95 3.98 20.06 7.75
N GLY A 96 4.90 19.58 6.92
CA GLY A 96 6.34 19.87 7.04
C GLY A 96 6.81 21.10 6.27
N ARG A 97 5.93 21.76 5.50
CA ARG A 97 6.30 22.84 4.56
C ARG A 97 6.91 24.07 5.23
N ASP A 98 6.54 24.37 6.46
CA ASP A 98 7.05 25.54 7.21
C ASP A 98 8.44 25.30 7.84
N ARG A 99 9.03 24.10 7.68
CA ARG A 99 10.34 23.72 8.25
C ARG A 99 11.50 23.81 7.26
N THR A 100 11.24 24.17 6.00
CA THR A 100 12.20 24.36 4.90
C THR A 100 12.14 25.79 4.41
#